data_AF-A0A6P6XE82-F1
#
_entry.id   AF-A0A6P6XE82-F1
#
_cell.length_a   1.000
_cell.length_b   1.000
_cell.length_c   1.000
_cell.angle_alpha   90.00
_cell.angle_beta   90.00
_cell.angle_gamma   90.00
#
_symmetry.space_group_name_H-M   'P 1'
#
loop_
_entity.id
_entity.type
_entity.pdbx_description
1 polymer ?
#
loop_
_entity_poly.entity_id
_entity_poly.type
_entity_poly.pdbx_seq_one_letter_code
_entity_poly.pdbx_strand_id
1 'polypeptide(L)'
;MESIHEDPNFVSLREYYCYKLQIRDNDESWLLHFARLLQQYIVDQYVKLETQRLDFYRLQQEEIRREFLKGIIDALGSGESQACNVGQCIILPPSFIGGPRNMRRKYMDAMTLVQKYGKSDIFLTMTCNPNWPEIKEYLIDKEEAQNRPDLLARVFHAKLKQLKDELLKKCIFGEVAAYTYVIEYKKHGLPHTHFLLILKSKFKMYTPQEYDKIVCAEIPNKEENEHLYNLVIKHMLHGSCGSLDPTSVCMRKNGTCKNNFPKNFCEETIQTLNAYPEYRMRDDRVQIQIKSVLLDNRWVVPYNPYLLAKFDCHLNIEICSTIKAVKYIYKYIYKGHDRTNLCVVNNKSDSEIDEIK
;
A
#
# COMPACT_ATOMS: atom_id res chain seq x y z
N MET A 1 15.43 -16.23 -5.90
CA MET A 1 14.69 -17.43 -5.43
C MET A 1 13.84 -17.91 -6.60
N GLU A 2 14.51 -18.08 -7.74
CA GLU A 2 13.98 -18.78 -8.92
C GLU A 2 14.96 -19.92 -9.17
N SER A 3 14.40 -21.10 -9.44
CA SER A 3 15.08 -22.38 -9.67
C SER A 3 15.75 -23.03 -8.44
N ILE A 4 14.94 -23.54 -7.52
CA ILE A 4 15.22 -24.87 -6.97
C ILE A 4 14.28 -25.79 -7.75
N HIS A 5 14.86 -26.78 -8.41
CA HIS A 5 14.21 -27.75 -9.27
C HIS A 5 12.84 -28.20 -8.73
N GLU A 6 11.80 -28.06 -9.56
CA GLU A 6 10.49 -28.68 -9.35
C GLU A 6 10.68 -30.20 -9.46
N ASP A 7 11.05 -30.85 -8.35
CA ASP A 7 10.96 -32.31 -8.26
C ASP A 7 9.47 -32.67 -8.18
N PRO A 8 8.92 -33.40 -9.17
CA PRO A 8 7.49 -33.73 -9.21
C PRO A 8 7.02 -34.57 -8.02
N ASN A 9 7.95 -35.11 -7.21
CA ASN A 9 7.63 -35.92 -6.02
C ASN A 9 7.44 -35.09 -4.75
N PHE A 10 7.81 -33.80 -4.73
CA PHE A 10 7.74 -32.97 -3.54
C PHE A 10 6.93 -31.71 -3.79
N VAL A 11 5.94 -31.46 -2.94
CA VAL A 11 5.14 -30.23 -2.94
C VAL A 11 5.67 -29.32 -1.83
N SER A 12 6.04 -28.09 -2.17
CA SER A 12 6.45 -27.13 -1.15
C SER A 12 5.28 -26.78 -0.23
N LEU A 13 5.59 -26.41 1.01
CA LEU A 13 4.57 -25.99 1.99
C LEU A 13 3.71 -24.84 1.45
N ARG A 14 4.31 -23.94 0.68
CA ARG A 14 3.63 -22.83 0.00
C ARG A 14 2.62 -23.34 -1.03
N GLU A 15 3.03 -24.24 -1.92
CA GLU A 15 2.15 -24.80 -2.95
C GLU A 15 0.98 -25.56 -2.32
N TYR A 16 1.25 -26.35 -1.28
CA TYR A 16 0.23 -27.09 -0.56
C TYR A 16 -0.85 -26.16 0.05
N TYR A 17 -0.45 -25.09 0.74
CA TYR A 17 -1.42 -24.15 1.31
C TYR A 17 -2.09 -23.25 0.27
N CYS A 18 -1.38 -22.86 -0.80
CA CYS A 18 -2.00 -22.18 -1.93
C CYS A 18 -3.09 -23.06 -2.57
N TYR A 19 -2.84 -24.36 -2.70
CA TYR A 19 -3.84 -25.33 -3.14
C TYR A 19 -5.02 -25.40 -2.17
N LYS A 20 -4.80 -25.46 -0.85
CA LYS A 20 -5.90 -25.48 0.14
C LYS A 20 -6.74 -24.21 0.15
N LEU A 21 -6.16 -23.05 -0.20
CA LEU A 21 -6.87 -21.76 -0.28
C LEU A 21 -7.44 -21.46 -1.68
N GLN A 22 -7.45 -22.43 -2.59
CA GLN A 22 -7.99 -22.28 -3.94
C GLN A 22 -9.50 -22.52 -3.94
N ILE A 23 -10.26 -21.58 -4.50
CA ILE A 23 -11.71 -21.73 -4.74
C ILE A 23 -11.92 -22.68 -5.92
N ARG A 24 -12.82 -23.66 -5.75
CA ARG A 24 -13.22 -24.63 -6.79
C ARG A 24 -14.73 -24.84 -6.72
N ASP A 25 -15.37 -25.07 -7.86
CA ASP A 25 -16.82 -25.26 -7.93
C ASP A 25 -17.30 -26.54 -7.22
N ASN A 26 -16.44 -27.57 -7.19
CA ASN A 26 -16.72 -28.85 -6.56
C ASN A 26 -16.00 -29.03 -5.20
N ASP A 27 -15.65 -27.92 -4.52
CA ASP A 27 -14.99 -28.03 -3.22
C ASP A 27 -16.00 -28.37 -2.11
N GLU A 28 -15.90 -29.58 -1.56
CA GLU A 28 -16.69 -29.99 -0.39
C GLU A 28 -16.14 -29.40 0.92
N SER A 29 -14.95 -28.77 0.88
CA SER A 29 -14.32 -28.20 2.06
C SER A 29 -14.96 -26.88 2.48
N TRP A 30 -15.46 -26.84 3.70
CA TRP A 30 -15.92 -25.61 4.35
C TRP A 30 -14.78 -24.69 4.83
N LEU A 31 -13.52 -25.03 4.55
CA LEU A 31 -12.34 -24.31 5.07
C LEU A 31 -12.45 -22.79 4.85
N LEU A 32 -12.82 -22.37 3.64
CA LEU A 32 -12.91 -20.97 3.25
C LEU A 32 -14.09 -20.23 3.91
N HIS A 33 -15.01 -20.92 4.57
CA HIS A 33 -16.24 -20.33 5.10
C HIS A 33 -16.30 -20.35 6.64
N PHE A 34 -15.22 -20.72 7.32
CA PHE A 34 -15.15 -20.71 8.79
C PHE A 34 -14.78 -19.34 9.42
N ALA A 35 -14.91 -18.25 8.65
CA ALA A 35 -14.73 -16.88 9.12
C ALA A 35 -13.46 -16.63 9.95
N ARG A 36 -13.58 -16.31 11.24
CA ARG A 36 -12.43 -16.06 12.12
C ARG A 36 -11.48 -17.24 12.23
N LEU A 37 -11.98 -18.48 12.14
CA LEU A 37 -11.13 -19.67 12.16
C LEU A 37 -10.31 -19.79 10.88
N LEU A 38 -10.85 -19.37 9.72
CA LEU A 38 -10.06 -19.27 8.50
C LEU A 38 -8.94 -18.25 8.65
N GLN A 39 -9.23 -17.07 9.20
CA GLN A 39 -8.21 -16.04 9.42
C GLN A 39 -7.09 -16.56 10.33
N GLN A 40 -7.44 -17.23 11.44
CA GLN A 40 -6.46 -17.88 12.32
C GLN A 40 -5.66 -18.95 11.58
N TYR A 41 -6.33 -19.84 10.83
CA TYR A 41 -5.68 -20.88 10.04
C TYR A 41 -4.66 -20.30 9.06
N ILE A 42 -5.01 -19.23 8.34
CA ILE A 42 -4.13 -18.55 7.38
C ILE A 42 -2.91 -17.96 8.10
N VAL A 43 -3.12 -17.28 9.23
CA VAL A 43 -2.02 -16.71 10.03
C VAL A 43 -1.09 -17.80 10.53
N ASP A 44 -1.63 -18.88 11.09
CA ASP A 44 -0.83 -20.01 11.59
C ASP A 44 -0.03 -20.69 10.47
N GLN A 45 -0.64 -20.89 9.30
CA GLN A 45 0.05 -21.48 8.15
C GLN A 45 1.12 -20.54 7.60
N TYR A 46 0.87 -19.23 7.59
CA TYR A 46 1.84 -18.23 7.21
C TYR A 46 3.04 -18.21 8.18
N VAL A 47 2.81 -18.27 9.49
CA VAL A 47 3.88 -18.34 10.49
C VAL A 47 4.73 -19.58 10.27
N LYS A 48 4.12 -20.77 10.08
CA LYS A 48 4.87 -21.99 9.77
C LYS A 48 5.76 -21.85 8.53
N LEU A 49 5.21 -21.25 7.47
CA LEU A 49 5.93 -21.01 6.22
C LEU A 49 7.08 -20.04 6.41
N GLU A 50 6.87 -18.92 7.12
CA GLU A 50 7.93 -17.97 7.43
C GLU A 50 9.01 -18.59 8.33
N THR A 51 8.64 -19.38 9.34
CA THR A 51 9.60 -20.12 10.18
C THR A 51 10.44 -21.06 9.33
N GLN A 52 9.84 -21.85 8.43
CA GLN A 52 10.58 -22.72 7.53
C GLN A 52 11.56 -21.95 6.63
N ARG A 53 11.14 -20.78 6.11
CA ARG A 53 12.02 -19.91 5.31
C ARG A 53 13.17 -19.36 6.14
N LEU A 54 12.91 -18.93 7.36
CA LEU A 54 13.93 -18.42 8.28
C LEU A 54 14.93 -19.53 8.67
N ASP A 55 14.44 -20.73 8.96
CA ASP A 55 15.29 -21.88 9.26
C ASP A 55 16.17 -22.27 8.07
N PHE A 56 15.65 -22.22 6.86
CA PHE A 56 16.45 -22.40 5.65
C PHE A 56 17.63 -21.40 5.60
N TYR A 57 17.37 -20.10 5.80
CA TYR A 57 18.44 -19.11 5.84
C TYR A 57 19.39 -19.30 7.02
N ARG A 58 18.90 -19.75 8.18
CA ARG A 58 19.72 -20.04 9.36
C ARG A 58 20.66 -21.22 9.11
N LEU A 59 20.20 -22.26 8.42
CA LEU A 59 20.99 -23.45 8.10
C LEU A 59 22.00 -23.18 6.96
N GLN A 60 21.69 -22.28 6.03
CA GLN A 60 22.55 -21.96 4.88
C GLN A 60 23.49 -20.77 5.09
N GLN A 61 23.79 -20.42 6.35
CA GLN A 61 24.62 -19.25 6.65
C GLN A 61 26.02 -19.30 6.03
N GLU A 62 26.63 -20.47 5.85
CA GLU A 62 27.96 -20.56 5.22
C GLU A 62 27.96 -20.08 3.76
N GLU A 63 26.90 -20.37 3.00
CA GLU A 63 26.76 -19.91 1.62
C GLU A 63 26.42 -18.42 1.55
N ILE A 64 25.45 -17.98 2.35
CA ILE A 64 25.01 -16.58 2.43
C ILE A 64 26.17 -15.68 2.87
N ARG A 65 26.97 -16.14 3.84
CA ARG A 65 28.16 -15.44 4.30
C ARG A 65 29.27 -15.46 3.26
N ARG A 66 29.48 -16.54 2.50
CA ARG A 66 30.46 -16.54 1.40
C ARG A 66 30.10 -15.56 0.29
N GLU A 67 28.81 -15.46 -0.06
CA GLU A 67 28.30 -14.46 -0.99
C GLU A 67 28.56 -13.03 -0.48
N PHE A 68 28.36 -12.80 0.82
CA PHE A 68 28.58 -11.51 1.48
C PHE A 68 30.06 -11.17 1.68
N LEU A 69 30.87 -12.09 2.19
CA LEU A 69 32.30 -11.94 2.48
C LEU A 69 33.17 -11.93 1.23
N LYS A 70 32.63 -12.26 0.05
CA LYS A 70 33.30 -11.89 -1.21
C LYS A 70 33.46 -10.36 -1.35
N GLY A 71 32.68 -9.58 -0.59
CA GLY A 71 32.85 -8.15 -0.36
C GLY A 71 33.49 -7.81 1.00
N ILE A 72 34.63 -8.41 1.38
CA ILE A 72 35.44 -7.96 2.55
C ILE A 72 35.67 -6.43 2.55
N ILE A 73 35.73 -5.83 1.36
CA ILE A 73 35.87 -4.39 1.15
C ILE A 73 34.66 -3.60 1.69
N ASP A 74 33.44 -4.15 1.59
CA ASP A 74 32.21 -3.47 2.06
C ASP A 74 32.07 -3.52 3.59
N ALA A 75 32.55 -4.58 4.24
CA ALA A 75 32.61 -4.68 5.70
C ALA A 75 33.57 -3.63 6.29
N LEU A 76 34.75 -3.47 5.68
CA LEU A 76 35.71 -2.42 6.03
C LEU A 76 35.15 -1.02 5.77
N GLY A 77 34.44 -0.82 4.65
CA GLY A 77 33.79 0.46 4.31
C GLY A 77 32.62 0.85 5.23
N SER A 78 32.05 -0.10 5.97
CA SER A 78 30.97 0.13 6.93
C SER A 78 31.46 0.49 8.34
N GLY A 79 32.78 0.49 8.57
CA GLY A 79 33.38 0.78 9.88
C GLY A 79 33.37 -0.41 10.86
N GLU A 80 33.08 -1.62 10.39
CA GLU A 80 33.21 -2.86 11.18
C GLU A 80 34.70 -3.13 11.44
N SER A 81 35.18 -2.71 12.61
CA SER A 81 36.58 -2.83 13.03
C SER A 81 36.84 -4.01 13.97
N GLN A 82 35.80 -4.78 14.32
CA GLN A 82 35.90 -5.91 15.24
C GLN A 82 35.74 -7.25 14.52
N ALA A 83 36.85 -8.00 14.43
CA ALA A 83 36.89 -9.32 13.82
C ALA A 83 36.07 -10.38 14.57
N CYS A 84 35.72 -10.17 15.84
CA CYS A 84 34.92 -11.12 16.64
C CYS A 84 33.46 -11.25 16.16
N ASN A 85 32.90 -10.25 15.47
CA ASN A 85 31.57 -10.34 14.87
C ASN A 85 31.57 -11.09 13.52
N VAL A 86 32.75 -11.23 12.91
CA VAL A 86 32.93 -11.86 11.60
C VAL A 86 32.91 -13.38 11.80
N GLY A 87 31.76 -14.00 11.51
CA GLY A 87 31.58 -15.46 11.58
C GLY A 87 30.50 -15.95 12.56
N GLN A 88 29.97 -15.07 13.42
CA GLN A 88 28.86 -15.40 14.35
C GLN A 88 27.50 -14.77 13.95
N CYS A 89 27.47 -13.88 12.95
CA CYS A 89 26.23 -13.19 12.55
C CYS A 89 25.27 -14.08 11.74
N ILE A 90 24.01 -14.19 12.16
CA ILE A 90 22.94 -14.74 11.30
C ILE A 90 22.37 -13.60 10.46
N ILE A 91 22.59 -13.68 9.15
CA ILE A 91 22.35 -12.61 8.19
C ILE A 91 21.21 -13.02 7.25
N LEU A 92 20.22 -12.15 7.08
CA LEU A 92 19.18 -12.31 6.06
C LEU A 92 19.60 -11.62 4.75
N PRO A 93 19.59 -12.33 3.62
CA PRO A 93 20.00 -11.76 2.34
C PRO A 93 18.98 -10.73 1.82
N PRO A 94 19.35 -9.87 0.85
CA PRO A 94 18.41 -8.93 0.21
C PRO A 94 17.20 -9.60 -0.46
N SER A 95 17.29 -10.90 -0.78
CA SER A 95 16.21 -11.72 -1.34
C SER A 95 15.12 -12.06 -0.31
N PHE A 96 15.39 -11.97 0.99
CA PHE A 96 14.39 -12.19 2.02
C PHE A 96 13.44 -10.98 2.15
N ILE A 97 12.24 -11.12 1.59
CA ILE A 97 11.21 -10.07 1.57
C ILE A 97 10.87 -9.62 3.00
N GLY A 98 10.91 -8.32 3.25
CA GLY A 98 10.59 -7.74 4.56
C GLY A 98 11.77 -7.67 5.54
N GLY A 99 12.90 -8.31 5.21
CA GLY A 99 14.15 -8.20 5.97
C GLY A 99 14.82 -6.82 5.85
N PRO A 100 15.73 -6.46 6.77
CA PRO A 100 16.40 -5.15 6.78
C PRO A 100 17.07 -4.80 5.45
N ARG A 101 17.80 -5.75 4.86
CA ARG A 101 18.48 -5.55 3.58
C ARG A 101 17.54 -5.45 2.39
N ASN A 102 16.45 -6.22 2.37
CA ASN A 102 15.42 -6.09 1.33
C ASN A 102 14.78 -4.70 1.35
N MET A 103 14.47 -4.18 2.54
CA MET A 103 13.92 -2.83 2.71
C MET A 103 14.93 -1.76 2.27
N ARG A 104 16.21 -1.90 2.65
CA ARG A 104 17.27 -0.99 2.21
C ARG A 104 17.45 -1.03 0.69
N ARG A 105 17.46 -2.20 0.07
CA ARG A 105 17.55 -2.36 -1.39
C ARG A 105 16.39 -1.66 -2.10
N LYS A 106 15.15 -1.92 -1.70
CA LYS A 106 13.96 -1.26 -2.26
C LYS A 106 14.04 0.27 -2.15
N TYR A 107 14.53 0.77 -1.02
CA TYR A 107 14.76 2.21 -0.83
C TYR A 107 15.81 2.76 -1.79
N MET A 108 16.95 2.07 -1.96
CA MET A 108 18.01 2.49 -2.88
C MET A 108 17.54 2.43 -4.34
N ASP A 109 16.78 1.39 -4.72
CA ASP A 109 16.18 1.27 -6.06
C ASP A 109 15.22 2.42 -6.34
N ALA A 110 14.33 2.72 -5.38
CA ALA A 110 13.42 3.85 -5.46
C ALA A 110 14.16 5.20 -5.58
N MET A 111 15.23 5.39 -4.80
CA MET A 111 16.03 6.61 -4.86
C MET A 111 16.79 6.73 -6.19
N THR A 112 17.27 5.62 -6.74
CA THR A 112 17.93 5.56 -8.05
C THR A 112 16.97 5.98 -9.17
N LEU A 113 15.70 5.54 -9.10
CA LEU A 113 14.67 5.99 -10.04
C LEU A 113 14.44 7.50 -9.95
N VAL A 114 14.36 8.06 -8.74
CA VAL A 114 14.21 9.51 -8.55
C VAL A 114 15.43 10.28 -9.03
N GLN A 115 16.63 9.77 -8.78
CA GLN A 115 17.86 10.40 -9.25
C GLN A 115 17.94 10.41 -10.79
N LYS A 116 17.49 9.33 -11.44
CA LYS A 116 17.55 9.18 -12.90
C LYS A 116 16.44 9.93 -13.62
N TYR A 117 15.20 9.86 -13.14
CA TYR A 117 14.01 10.36 -13.84
C TYR A 117 13.41 11.62 -13.20
N GLY A 118 13.94 12.05 -12.07
CA GLY A 118 13.44 13.18 -11.30
C GLY A 118 12.38 12.78 -10.28
N LYS A 119 11.81 13.79 -9.61
CA LYS A 119 10.73 13.60 -8.62
C LYS A 119 9.49 12.97 -9.26
N SER A 120 8.72 12.24 -8.46
CA SER A 120 7.38 11.78 -8.82
C SER A 120 6.45 12.95 -9.10
N ASP A 121 5.55 12.78 -10.06
CA ASP A 121 4.57 13.77 -10.51
C ASP A 121 3.17 13.47 -9.97
N ILE A 122 2.83 12.19 -9.76
CA ILE A 122 1.51 11.76 -9.25
C ILE A 122 1.69 10.77 -8.11
N PHE A 123 0.93 10.96 -7.03
CA PHE A 123 0.70 10.00 -5.97
C PHE A 123 -0.73 9.50 -6.02
N LEU A 124 -0.92 8.19 -6.16
CA LEU A 124 -2.23 7.58 -6.24
C LEU A 124 -2.38 6.56 -5.10
N THR A 125 -3.51 6.59 -4.42
CA THR A 125 -3.89 5.58 -3.43
C THR A 125 -5.20 4.92 -3.85
N MET A 126 -5.21 3.60 -3.95
CA MET A 126 -6.44 2.82 -4.19
C MET A 126 -6.67 1.87 -3.01
N THR A 127 -7.86 1.91 -2.42
CA THR A 127 -8.27 1.03 -1.33
C THR A 127 -9.25 0.00 -1.83
N CYS A 128 -9.10 -1.26 -1.43
CA CYS A 128 -10.03 -2.34 -1.77
C CYS A 128 -11.45 -2.00 -1.31
N ASN A 129 -12.46 -2.26 -2.16
CA ASN A 129 -13.86 -2.12 -1.80
C ASN A 129 -14.48 -3.52 -1.56
N PRO A 130 -14.90 -3.86 -0.33
CA PRO A 130 -15.52 -5.15 -0.01
C PRO A 130 -16.91 -5.32 -0.66
N ASN A 131 -17.47 -4.26 -1.23
CA ASN A 131 -18.75 -4.27 -1.94
C ASN A 131 -18.60 -4.41 -3.45
N TRP A 132 -17.41 -4.71 -3.97
CA TRP A 132 -17.28 -5.07 -5.38
C TRP A 132 -18.15 -6.29 -5.72
N PRO A 133 -18.80 -6.31 -6.89
CA PRO A 133 -19.68 -7.40 -7.28
C PRO A 133 -18.93 -8.74 -7.30
N GLU A 134 -17.67 -8.75 -7.73
CA GLU A 134 -16.82 -9.95 -7.76
C GLU A 134 -16.53 -10.52 -6.37
N ILE A 135 -16.68 -9.71 -5.31
CA ILE A 135 -16.60 -10.22 -3.93
C ILE A 135 -17.98 -10.72 -3.52
N LYS A 136 -19.02 -9.91 -3.70
CA LYS A 136 -20.38 -10.21 -3.23
C LYS A 136 -20.96 -11.49 -3.84
N GLU A 137 -20.65 -11.77 -5.10
CA GLU A 137 -21.10 -12.98 -5.81
C GLU A 137 -20.52 -14.28 -5.21
N TYR A 138 -19.32 -14.21 -4.62
CA TYR A 138 -18.64 -15.37 -4.03
C TYR A 138 -18.80 -15.48 -2.50
N LEU A 139 -19.62 -14.60 -1.90
CA LEU A 139 -19.99 -14.70 -0.49
C LEU A 139 -21.27 -15.52 -0.36
N ILE A 140 -21.29 -16.45 0.59
CA ILE A 140 -22.52 -17.17 0.95
C ILE A 140 -23.46 -16.28 1.77
N ASP A 141 -24.72 -16.68 1.92
CA ASP A 141 -25.71 -15.93 2.68
C ASP A 141 -25.21 -15.55 4.08
N LYS A 142 -25.28 -14.26 4.39
CA LYS A 142 -24.82 -13.64 5.66
C LYS A 142 -23.32 -13.72 5.92
N GLU A 143 -22.50 -14.16 4.97
CA GLU A 143 -21.05 -14.07 5.09
C GLU A 143 -20.57 -12.63 4.88
N GLU A 144 -19.66 -12.18 5.75
CA GLU A 144 -19.07 -10.86 5.65
C GLU A 144 -17.78 -10.91 4.84
N ALA A 145 -17.55 -9.94 3.96
CA ALA A 145 -16.35 -9.90 3.11
C ALA A 145 -15.03 -9.97 3.89
N GLN A 146 -14.99 -9.37 5.09
CA GLN A 146 -13.81 -9.40 5.98
C GLN A 146 -13.43 -10.81 6.45
N ASN A 147 -14.39 -11.74 6.46
CA ASN A 147 -14.19 -13.13 6.82
C ASN A 147 -13.58 -13.96 5.67
N ARG A 148 -13.47 -13.38 4.46
CA ARG A 148 -12.89 -13.98 3.25
C ARG A 148 -11.64 -13.24 2.77
N PRO A 149 -10.55 -13.20 3.56
CA PRO A 149 -9.32 -12.49 3.19
C PRO A 149 -8.66 -13.05 1.92
N ASP A 150 -8.83 -14.34 1.63
CA ASP A 150 -8.40 -14.99 0.39
C ASP A 150 -9.07 -14.34 -0.84
N LEU A 151 -10.38 -14.12 -0.77
CA LEU A 151 -11.18 -13.53 -1.84
C LEU A 151 -10.86 -12.04 -2.01
N LEU A 152 -10.82 -11.29 -0.90
CA LEU A 152 -10.46 -9.88 -0.91
C LEU A 152 -9.09 -9.64 -1.55
N ALA A 153 -8.08 -10.44 -1.20
CA ALA A 153 -6.74 -10.32 -1.75
C ALA A 153 -6.70 -10.64 -3.26
N ARG A 154 -7.42 -11.68 -3.70
CA ARG A 154 -7.50 -12.08 -5.12
C ARG A 154 -8.16 -11.00 -5.97
N VAL A 155 -9.33 -10.51 -5.55
CA VAL A 155 -10.06 -9.46 -6.29
C VAL A 155 -9.27 -8.16 -6.28
N PHE A 156 -8.70 -7.76 -5.14
CA PHE A 156 -7.85 -6.57 -5.08
C PHE A 156 -6.63 -6.67 -6.01
N HIS A 157 -5.98 -7.83 -6.08
CA HIS A 157 -4.87 -8.05 -7.01
C HIS A 157 -5.30 -7.97 -8.48
N ALA A 158 -6.48 -8.48 -8.82
CA ALA A 158 -7.05 -8.34 -10.16
C ALA A 158 -7.32 -6.87 -10.51
N LYS A 159 -7.93 -6.10 -9.60
CA LYS A 159 -8.17 -4.66 -9.77
C LYS A 159 -6.86 -3.87 -9.84
N LEU A 160 -5.85 -4.26 -9.06
CA LEU A 160 -4.50 -3.68 -9.13
C LEU A 160 -3.86 -3.89 -10.50
N LYS A 161 -3.98 -5.09 -11.10
CA LYS A 161 -3.49 -5.35 -12.47
C LYS A 161 -4.21 -4.47 -13.48
N GLN A 162 -5.53 -4.34 -13.38
CA GLN A 162 -6.30 -3.44 -14.24
C GLN A 162 -5.86 -1.98 -14.08
N LEU A 163 -5.63 -1.51 -12.85
CA LEU A 163 -5.12 -0.17 -12.59
C LEU A 163 -3.75 0.05 -13.25
N LYS A 164 -2.84 -0.92 -13.16
CA LYS A 164 -1.53 -0.86 -13.83
C LYS A 164 -1.70 -0.75 -15.35
N ASP A 165 -2.66 -1.46 -15.94
CA ASP A 165 -2.92 -1.39 -17.39
C ASP A 165 -3.46 -0.02 -17.80
N GLU A 166 -4.38 0.57 -17.02
CA GLU A 166 -4.86 1.93 -17.24
C GLU A 166 -3.72 2.97 -17.16
N LEU A 167 -2.87 2.86 -16.15
CA LEU A 167 -1.78 3.82 -15.91
C LEU A 167 -0.61 3.66 -16.91
N LEU A 168 -0.22 2.42 -17.23
CA LEU A 168 1.03 2.14 -17.94
C LEU A 168 0.84 1.78 -19.42
N LYS A 169 -0.28 1.14 -19.78
CA LYS A 169 -0.54 0.74 -21.18
C LYS A 169 -1.43 1.75 -21.88
N LYS A 170 -2.51 2.17 -21.23
CA LYS A 170 -3.43 3.19 -21.77
C LYS A 170 -2.95 4.62 -21.53
N CYS A 171 -1.95 4.80 -20.66
CA CYS A 171 -1.30 6.08 -20.40
C CYS A 171 -2.31 7.21 -20.11
N ILE A 172 -3.31 6.95 -19.25
CA ILE A 172 -4.41 7.90 -19.00
C ILE A 172 -3.94 9.26 -18.44
N PHE A 173 -2.74 9.31 -17.85
CA PHE A 173 -2.10 10.54 -17.34
C PHE A 173 -0.90 10.97 -18.21
N GLY A 174 -0.70 10.33 -19.36
CA GLY A 174 0.51 10.42 -20.16
C GLY A 174 1.48 9.26 -19.91
N GLU A 175 2.55 9.21 -20.70
CA GLU A 175 3.52 8.12 -20.62
C GLU A 175 4.35 8.18 -19.33
N VAL A 176 4.39 7.06 -18.62
CA VAL A 176 5.16 6.88 -17.40
C VAL A 176 6.62 6.52 -17.74
N ALA A 177 7.57 7.31 -17.26
CA ALA A 177 9.00 7.04 -17.37
C ALA A 177 9.48 6.01 -16.34
N ALA A 178 8.99 6.13 -15.11
CA ALA A 178 9.28 5.22 -14.01
C ALA A 178 8.13 5.24 -12.99
N TYR A 179 7.97 4.17 -12.24
CA TYR A 179 7.02 4.12 -11.15
C TYR A 179 7.51 3.23 -10.01
N THR A 180 7.00 3.49 -8.83
CA THR A 180 7.14 2.62 -7.66
C THR A 180 5.77 2.45 -7.03
N TYR A 181 5.52 1.30 -6.41
CA TYR A 181 4.28 1.09 -5.68
C TYR A 181 4.49 0.13 -4.51
N VAL A 182 3.64 0.26 -3.50
CA VAL A 182 3.56 -0.65 -2.36
C VAL A 182 2.12 -1.02 -2.11
N ILE A 183 1.93 -2.25 -1.63
CA ILE A 183 0.65 -2.73 -1.12
C ILE A 183 0.81 -2.78 0.40
N GLU A 184 -0.05 -2.08 1.10
CA GLU A 184 -0.11 -2.06 2.55
C GLU A 184 -1.38 -2.78 3.00
N TYR A 185 -1.23 -3.66 3.99
CA TYR A 185 -2.33 -4.27 4.71
C TYR A 185 -2.38 -3.61 6.09
N LYS A 186 -3.36 -2.73 6.33
CA LYS A 186 -3.54 -2.16 7.67
C LYS A 186 -4.09 -3.28 8.57
N LYS A 187 -3.60 -3.39 9.82
CA LYS A 187 -4.00 -4.42 10.80
C LYS A 187 -5.52 -4.63 10.97
N HIS A 188 -6.33 -3.62 10.65
CA HIS A 188 -7.79 -3.65 10.70
C HIS A 188 -8.44 -3.04 9.44
N GLY A 189 -7.67 -2.89 8.36
CA GLY A 189 -8.11 -2.19 7.17
C GLY A 189 -7.96 -3.06 5.94
N LEU A 190 -8.83 -2.78 4.97
CA LEU A 190 -8.80 -3.40 3.66
C LEU A 190 -7.45 -3.14 2.97
N PRO A 191 -6.98 -4.04 2.10
CA PRO A 191 -5.76 -3.84 1.35
C PRO A 191 -5.82 -2.51 0.60
N HIS A 192 -4.75 -1.73 0.65
CA HIS A 192 -4.63 -0.53 -0.16
C HIS A 192 -3.25 -0.46 -0.79
N THR A 193 -3.16 0.24 -1.91
CA THR A 193 -1.92 0.41 -2.64
C THR A 193 -1.61 1.87 -2.81
N HIS A 194 -0.32 2.18 -2.75
CA HIS A 194 0.23 3.50 -2.99
C HIS A 194 1.12 3.44 -4.22
N PHE A 195 0.83 4.27 -5.22
CA PHE A 195 1.61 4.44 -6.44
C PHE A 195 2.28 5.79 -6.46
N LEU A 196 3.53 5.80 -6.89
CA LEU A 196 4.29 6.97 -7.27
C LEU A 196 4.65 6.87 -8.75
N LEU A 197 4.14 7.80 -9.54
CA LEU A 197 4.38 7.85 -10.99
C LEU A 197 5.31 9.01 -11.31
N ILE A 198 6.33 8.74 -12.13
CA ILE A 198 7.20 9.74 -12.75
C ILE A 198 6.87 9.74 -14.24
N LEU A 199 6.31 10.83 -14.74
CA LEU A 199 5.91 10.99 -16.13
C LEU A 199 7.12 11.40 -17.00
N LYS A 200 7.10 11.00 -18.27
CA LYS A 200 8.07 11.49 -19.26
C LYS A 200 7.93 13.01 -19.42
N SER A 201 9.04 13.68 -19.77
CA SER A 201 9.13 15.15 -19.86
C SER A 201 7.96 15.81 -20.61
N LYS A 202 7.54 15.23 -21.75
CA LYS A 202 6.42 15.73 -22.57
C LYS A 202 5.06 15.74 -21.87
N PHE A 203 4.87 14.89 -20.87
CA PHE A 203 3.60 14.70 -20.16
C PHE A 203 3.62 15.27 -18.73
N LYS A 204 4.73 15.93 -18.33
CA LYS A 204 4.78 16.60 -17.04
C LYS A 204 3.82 17.78 -17.02
N MET A 205 3.20 17.99 -15.87
CA MET A 205 2.26 19.07 -15.62
C MET A 205 2.96 20.19 -14.86
N TYR A 206 2.75 21.43 -15.29
CA TYR A 206 3.40 22.61 -14.73
C TYR A 206 2.42 23.70 -14.33
N THR A 207 1.16 23.60 -14.76
CA THR A 207 0.14 24.60 -14.44
C THR A 207 -1.03 24.00 -13.63
N PRO A 208 -1.69 24.79 -12.77
CA PRO A 208 -2.89 24.35 -12.08
C PRO A 208 -4.00 23.83 -13.00
N GLN A 209 -4.16 24.42 -14.18
CA GLN A 209 -5.15 23.99 -15.17
C GLN A 209 -4.85 22.60 -15.72
N GLU A 210 -3.58 22.19 -15.77
CA GLU A 210 -3.21 20.81 -16.12
C GLU A 210 -3.49 19.84 -14.97
N TYR A 211 -3.30 20.27 -13.72
CA TYR A 211 -3.66 19.46 -12.55
C TYR A 211 -5.16 19.17 -12.52
N ASP A 212 -5.99 20.18 -12.78
CA ASP A 212 -7.46 20.08 -12.79
C ASP A 212 -8.00 19.13 -13.88
N LYS A 213 -7.22 18.84 -14.92
CA LYS A 213 -7.58 17.81 -15.93
C LYS A 213 -7.48 16.39 -15.37
N ILE A 214 -6.67 16.19 -14.33
CA ILE A 214 -6.42 14.88 -13.71
C ILE A 214 -7.17 14.75 -12.39
N VAL A 215 -7.14 15.79 -11.55
CA VAL A 215 -7.63 15.76 -10.18
C VAL A 215 -8.81 16.70 -10.03
N CYS A 216 -9.89 16.18 -9.46
CA CYS A 216 -11.04 16.94 -8.99
C CYS A 216 -11.15 16.78 -7.48
N ALA A 217 -11.59 17.82 -6.78
CA ALA A 217 -11.87 17.78 -5.35
C ALA A 217 -13.23 18.43 -5.03
N GLU A 218 -14.15 18.38 -5.99
CA GLU A 218 -15.50 18.95 -5.88
C GLU A 218 -16.54 17.84 -6.00
N ILE A 219 -17.70 18.04 -5.38
CA ILE A 219 -18.90 17.23 -5.56
C ILE A 219 -19.43 17.54 -6.98
N PRO A 220 -19.60 16.53 -7.85
CA PRO A 220 -20.17 16.74 -9.18
C PRO A 220 -21.58 17.31 -9.13
N ASN A 221 -22.04 17.96 -10.21
CA ASN A 221 -23.45 18.28 -10.33
C ASN A 221 -24.28 17.00 -10.53
N LYS A 222 -25.30 16.79 -9.70
CA LYS A 222 -26.16 15.60 -9.75
C LYS A 222 -26.94 15.49 -11.07
N GLU A 223 -27.40 16.61 -11.62
CA GLU A 223 -28.19 16.64 -12.87
C GLU A 223 -27.32 16.33 -14.09
N GLU A 224 -26.04 16.73 -14.06
CA GLU A 224 -25.10 16.46 -15.15
C GLU A 224 -24.56 15.03 -15.12
N ASN A 225 -24.24 14.51 -13.93
CA ASN A 225 -23.69 13.17 -13.79
C ASN A 225 -24.04 12.54 -12.43
N GLU A 226 -25.25 12.01 -12.35
CA GLU A 226 -25.76 11.33 -11.15
C GLU A 226 -24.87 10.14 -10.72
N HIS A 227 -24.31 9.41 -11.69
CA HIS A 227 -23.46 8.26 -11.40
C HIS A 227 -22.19 8.68 -10.63
N LEU A 228 -21.45 9.65 -11.15
CA LEU A 228 -20.23 10.15 -10.50
C LEU A 228 -20.55 10.84 -9.17
N TYR A 229 -21.65 11.62 -9.11
CA TYR A 229 -22.14 12.24 -7.88
C TYR A 229 -22.29 11.21 -6.76
N ASN A 230 -23.01 10.11 -7.03
CA ASN A 230 -23.22 9.04 -6.06
C ASN A 230 -21.90 8.36 -5.64
N LEU A 231 -20.95 8.19 -6.56
CA LEU A 231 -19.64 7.61 -6.25
C LEU A 231 -18.77 8.51 -5.37
N VAL A 232 -18.77 9.82 -5.63
CA VAL A 232 -18.03 10.80 -4.83
C VAL A 232 -18.57 10.83 -3.41
N ILE A 233 -19.90 10.81 -3.24
CA ILE A 233 -20.53 10.74 -1.92
C ILE A 233 -20.14 9.46 -1.18
N LYS A 234 -20.21 8.33 -1.90
CA LYS A 234 -19.99 7.01 -1.33
C LYS A 234 -18.53 6.79 -0.92
N HIS A 235 -17.58 7.29 -1.70
CA HIS A 235 -16.17 6.91 -1.54
C HIS A 235 -15.25 8.07 -1.17
N MET A 236 -15.53 9.29 -1.62
CA MET A 236 -14.60 10.42 -1.59
C MET A 236 -14.92 11.50 -0.56
N LEU A 237 -16.07 11.42 0.13
CA LEU A 237 -16.32 12.31 1.26
C LEU A 237 -15.58 11.80 2.51
N HIS A 238 -14.74 12.67 3.06
CA HIS A 238 -14.17 12.45 4.37
C HIS A 238 -15.29 12.47 5.42
N GLY A 239 -15.32 11.47 6.29
CA GLY A 239 -16.29 11.42 7.38
C GLY A 239 -16.15 12.64 8.31
N SER A 240 -17.24 12.99 8.97
CA SER A 240 -17.25 14.05 10.00
C SER A 240 -16.11 13.84 10.99
N CYS A 241 -15.36 14.90 11.27
CA CYS A 241 -14.27 14.87 12.25
C CYS A 241 -14.07 16.27 12.85
N GLY A 242 -13.08 16.45 13.71
CA GLY A 242 -12.78 17.74 14.31
C GLY A 242 -13.77 18.04 15.42
N SER A 243 -14.33 19.26 15.40
CA SER A 243 -15.41 19.66 16.29
C SER A 243 -16.71 18.90 16.05
N LEU A 244 -16.94 18.43 14.82
CA LEU A 244 -18.17 17.70 14.45
C LEU A 244 -18.18 16.26 14.97
N ASP A 245 -17.00 15.64 15.05
CA ASP A 245 -16.83 14.32 15.65
C ASP A 245 -15.38 14.15 16.17
N PRO A 246 -15.15 14.42 17.48
CA PRO A 246 -13.85 14.27 18.09
C PRO A 246 -13.38 12.81 18.24
N THR A 247 -14.28 11.83 18.07
CA THR A 247 -13.99 10.40 18.28
C THR A 247 -13.47 9.69 17.03
N SER A 248 -13.55 10.37 15.88
CA SER A 248 -13.12 9.83 14.60
C SER A 248 -11.64 9.39 14.57
N VAL A 249 -11.35 8.29 13.88
CA VAL A 249 -10.00 7.66 13.82
C VAL A 249 -8.93 8.59 13.22
N CYS A 250 -9.37 9.54 12.39
CA CYS A 250 -8.50 10.54 11.79
C CYS A 250 -8.04 11.61 12.80
N MET A 251 -8.62 11.68 14.00
CA MET A 251 -8.26 12.69 15.00
C MET A 251 -6.87 12.47 15.60
N ARG A 252 -6.15 13.58 15.77
CA ARG A 252 -4.91 13.67 16.55
C ARG A 252 -5.27 13.95 18.01
N LYS A 253 -4.34 13.63 18.93
CA LYS A 253 -4.51 13.88 20.37
C LYS A 253 -4.76 15.35 20.72
N ASN A 254 -4.33 16.28 19.86
CA ASN A 254 -4.54 17.72 20.03
C ASN A 254 -5.90 18.23 19.49
N GLY A 255 -6.82 17.34 19.11
CA GLY A 255 -8.14 17.73 18.62
C GLY A 255 -8.18 18.19 17.14
N THR A 256 -7.12 17.97 16.36
CA THR A 256 -7.09 18.30 14.93
C THR A 256 -7.16 17.06 14.05
N CYS A 257 -7.79 17.14 12.89
CA CYS A 257 -7.80 16.05 11.91
C CYS A 257 -6.39 15.81 11.36
N LYS A 258 -5.96 14.54 11.26
CA LYS A 258 -4.66 14.14 10.69
C LYS A 258 -4.44 14.65 9.27
N ASN A 259 -5.52 14.75 8.50
CA ASN A 259 -5.54 15.17 7.11
C ASN A 259 -6.00 16.62 6.94
N ASN A 260 -6.18 17.37 8.04
CA ASN A 260 -6.61 18.77 8.07
C ASN A 260 -7.97 19.01 7.40
N PHE A 261 -8.97 18.16 7.67
CA PHE A 261 -10.36 18.42 7.28
C PHE A 261 -11.11 19.22 8.37
N PRO A 262 -12.08 20.07 8.00
CA PRO A 262 -12.40 20.47 6.61
C PRO A 262 -11.27 21.29 5.97
N LYS A 263 -11.14 21.20 4.65
CA LYS A 263 -10.24 22.06 3.87
C LYS A 263 -10.81 23.48 3.78
N ASN A 264 -10.03 24.41 3.22
CA ASN A 264 -10.53 25.74 2.88
C ASN A 264 -11.17 25.70 1.48
N PHE A 265 -12.16 26.55 1.25
CA PHE A 265 -12.63 26.81 -0.11
C PHE A 265 -11.52 27.48 -0.92
N CYS A 266 -11.49 27.17 -2.21
CA CYS A 266 -10.49 27.66 -3.15
C CYS A 266 -11.13 27.76 -4.54
N GLU A 267 -11.22 28.98 -5.10
CA GLU A 267 -11.89 29.20 -6.39
C GLU A 267 -11.12 28.61 -7.59
N GLU A 268 -9.81 28.49 -7.47
CA GLU A 268 -8.92 27.92 -8.48
C GLU A 268 -7.83 27.11 -7.80
N THR A 269 -7.27 26.11 -8.47
CA THR A 269 -6.16 25.33 -7.89
C THR A 269 -4.92 26.23 -7.73
N ILE A 270 -4.33 26.23 -6.54
CA ILE A 270 -3.13 27.02 -6.22
C ILE A 270 -1.95 26.09 -5.97
N GLN A 271 -0.86 26.34 -6.69
CA GLN A 271 0.39 25.64 -6.44
C GLN A 271 1.05 26.22 -5.19
N THR A 272 1.13 25.41 -4.13
CA THR A 272 1.76 25.80 -2.87
C THR A 272 3.26 25.50 -2.85
N LEU A 273 4.00 26.28 -2.06
CA LEU A 273 5.41 26.05 -1.79
C LEU A 273 5.57 24.91 -0.78
N ASN A 274 6.18 23.81 -1.21
CA ASN A 274 6.58 22.66 -0.38
C ASN A 274 5.43 21.78 0.18
N ALA A 275 4.23 21.82 -0.41
CA ALA A 275 3.12 20.92 -0.07
C ALA A 275 2.43 20.40 -1.35
N TYR A 276 1.34 19.64 -1.18
CA TYR A 276 0.42 19.34 -2.28
C TYR A 276 -0.29 20.63 -2.73
N PRO A 277 -0.69 20.75 -4.01
CA PRO A 277 -1.52 21.86 -4.45
C PRO A 277 -2.78 21.98 -3.57
N GLU A 278 -3.21 23.21 -3.36
CA GLU A 278 -4.56 23.47 -2.83
C GLU A 278 -5.50 23.39 -4.03
N TYR A 279 -6.21 22.27 -4.16
CA TYR A 279 -7.13 22.07 -5.28
C TYR A 279 -8.31 23.01 -5.19
N ARG A 280 -8.84 23.36 -6.37
CA ARG A 280 -10.12 24.03 -6.50
C ARG A 280 -11.21 23.27 -5.76
N MET A 281 -11.85 23.98 -4.84
CA MET A 281 -12.98 23.56 -4.01
C MET A 281 -13.90 24.77 -3.87
N ARG A 282 -14.81 24.99 -4.82
CA ARG A 282 -15.68 26.18 -4.83
C ARG A 282 -16.78 26.10 -3.78
N ASP A 283 -17.20 27.25 -3.27
CA ASP A 283 -18.40 27.36 -2.44
C ASP A 283 -19.63 27.55 -3.35
N ASP A 284 -20.12 26.43 -3.88
CA ASP A 284 -21.34 26.34 -4.68
C ASP A 284 -22.62 26.27 -3.82
N ARG A 285 -22.47 26.38 -2.49
CA ARG A 285 -23.53 26.21 -1.48
C ARG A 285 -24.20 24.83 -1.48
N VAL A 286 -23.63 23.85 -2.19
CA VAL A 286 -24.13 22.47 -2.17
C VAL A 286 -23.73 21.83 -0.85
N GLN A 287 -24.72 21.26 -0.16
CA GLN A 287 -24.51 20.54 1.09
C GLN A 287 -25.18 19.17 1.01
N ILE A 288 -24.44 18.16 1.48
CA ILE A 288 -24.86 16.77 1.52
C ILE A 288 -24.98 16.36 2.96
N GLN A 289 -26.15 15.86 3.32
CA GLN A 289 -26.35 15.29 4.64
C GLN A 289 -25.79 13.87 4.71
N ILE A 290 -24.73 13.68 5.48
CA ILE A 290 -24.23 12.37 5.85
C ILE A 290 -24.52 12.16 7.34
N LYS A 291 -25.37 11.17 7.64
CA LYS A 291 -25.95 10.95 8.97
C LYS A 291 -26.69 12.22 9.46
N SER A 292 -26.13 12.94 10.42
CA SER A 292 -26.70 14.16 11.01
C SER A 292 -25.84 15.40 10.77
N VAL A 293 -24.88 15.33 9.84
CA VAL A 293 -23.92 16.40 9.56
C VAL A 293 -24.03 16.80 8.09
N LEU A 294 -24.04 18.11 7.83
CA LEU A 294 -23.99 18.68 6.49
C LEU A 294 -22.53 18.87 6.08
N LEU A 295 -22.15 18.25 4.97
CA LEU A 295 -20.81 18.30 4.39
C LEU A 295 -20.87 18.94 3.01
N ASP A 296 -19.86 19.72 2.68
CA ASP A 296 -19.69 20.42 1.40
C ASP A 296 -18.35 20.03 0.73
N ASN A 297 -17.98 20.74 -0.34
CA ASN A 297 -16.75 20.49 -1.11
C ASN A 297 -15.47 20.43 -0.24
N ARG A 298 -15.43 21.08 0.92
CA ARG A 298 -14.26 21.07 1.82
C ARG A 298 -13.95 19.70 2.41
N TRP A 299 -14.87 18.76 2.30
CA TRP A 299 -14.76 17.40 2.80
C TRP A 299 -14.38 16.38 1.72
N VAL A 300 -14.30 16.80 0.46
CA VAL A 300 -13.97 15.91 -0.65
C VAL A 300 -12.48 15.60 -0.63
N VAL A 301 -12.16 14.32 -0.69
CA VAL A 301 -10.82 13.80 -0.93
C VAL A 301 -10.51 13.90 -2.42
N PRO A 302 -9.36 14.47 -2.84
CA PRO A 302 -9.00 14.62 -4.24
C PRO A 302 -9.03 13.29 -5.02
N TYR A 303 -9.68 13.27 -6.18
CA TYR A 303 -9.92 12.05 -6.95
C TYR A 303 -9.81 12.29 -8.46
N ASN A 304 -9.70 11.22 -9.24
CA ASN A 304 -9.88 11.30 -10.69
C ASN A 304 -11.26 10.74 -11.07
N PRO A 305 -12.12 11.51 -11.76
CA PRO A 305 -13.46 11.08 -12.13
C PRO A 305 -13.52 9.74 -12.88
N TYR A 306 -12.62 9.55 -13.86
CA TYR A 306 -12.59 8.34 -14.68
C TYR A 306 -12.22 7.10 -13.85
N LEU A 307 -11.13 7.19 -13.07
CA LEU A 307 -10.69 6.07 -12.25
C LEU A 307 -11.70 5.75 -11.13
N LEU A 308 -12.32 6.75 -10.51
CA LEU A 308 -13.37 6.53 -9.52
C LEU A 308 -14.56 5.79 -10.12
N ALA A 309 -15.06 6.24 -11.28
CA ALA A 309 -16.14 5.59 -12.00
C ALA A 309 -15.81 4.15 -12.41
N LYS A 310 -14.57 3.92 -12.86
CA LYS A 310 -14.12 2.60 -13.31
C LYS A 310 -13.97 1.60 -12.16
N PHE A 311 -13.42 2.03 -11.03
CA PHE A 311 -13.04 1.14 -9.94
C PHE A 311 -14.06 1.07 -8.80
N ASP A 312 -15.05 1.97 -8.70
CA ASP A 312 -16.06 2.01 -7.62
C ASP A 312 -15.44 1.75 -6.24
N CYS A 313 -14.39 2.49 -5.89
CA CYS A 313 -13.69 2.34 -4.62
C CYS A 313 -13.07 3.67 -4.18
N HIS A 314 -12.62 3.74 -2.92
CA HIS A 314 -11.86 4.89 -2.46
C HIS A 314 -10.52 5.00 -3.21
N LEU A 315 -10.41 6.02 -4.08
CA LEU A 315 -9.23 6.31 -4.90
C LEU A 315 -8.81 7.78 -4.77
N ASN A 316 -7.77 8.03 -3.98
CA ASN A 316 -7.19 9.37 -3.79
C ASN A 316 -6.07 9.63 -4.80
N ILE A 317 -6.05 10.81 -5.43
CA ILE A 317 -4.96 11.22 -6.32
C ILE A 317 -4.44 12.59 -5.92
N GLU A 318 -3.13 12.68 -5.77
CA GLU A 318 -2.42 13.88 -5.38
C GLU A 318 -1.30 14.20 -6.38
N ILE A 319 -1.22 15.45 -6.83
CA ILE A 319 -0.13 15.93 -7.66
C ILE A 319 1.10 16.23 -6.79
N CYS A 320 2.22 15.60 -7.13
CA CYS A 320 3.48 15.71 -6.41
C CYS A 320 4.32 16.86 -6.96
N SER A 321 4.00 18.09 -6.55
CA SER A 321 4.70 19.28 -7.05
C SER A 321 6.08 19.51 -6.39
N THR A 322 6.39 18.93 -5.22
CA THR A 322 7.61 19.29 -4.45
C THR A 322 8.39 18.12 -3.82
N ILE A 323 9.70 18.34 -3.60
CA ILE A 323 10.64 17.34 -3.05
C ILE A 323 10.26 16.92 -1.60
N LYS A 324 9.64 17.79 -0.80
CA LYS A 324 9.20 17.43 0.56
C LYS A 324 8.01 16.49 0.55
N ALA A 325 7.02 16.73 -0.32
CA ALA A 325 5.92 15.80 -0.53
C ALA A 325 6.46 14.43 -0.97
N VAL A 326 7.43 14.43 -1.90
CA VAL A 326 8.14 13.23 -2.35
C VAL A 326 8.79 12.48 -1.18
N LYS A 327 9.62 13.12 -0.34
CA LYS A 327 10.24 12.47 0.84
C LYS A 327 9.20 11.81 1.75
N TYR A 328 8.08 12.51 2.01
CA TYR A 328 7.00 11.98 2.83
C TYR A 328 6.32 10.78 2.17
N ILE A 329 6.14 10.79 0.86
CA ILE A 329 5.47 9.69 0.15
C ILE A 329 6.38 8.46 0.03
N TYR A 330 7.67 8.64 -0.25
CA TYR A 330 8.62 7.53 -0.29
C TYR A 330 8.73 6.84 1.08
N LYS A 331 8.38 7.52 2.20
CA LYS A 331 8.18 6.87 3.52
C LYS A 331 7.22 5.70 3.48
N TYR A 332 6.13 5.80 2.73
CA TYR A 332 5.15 4.72 2.59
C TYR A 332 5.72 3.54 1.78
N ILE A 333 6.69 3.79 0.91
CA ILE A 333 7.33 2.74 0.11
C ILE A 333 8.25 1.85 0.96
N TYR A 334 8.90 2.43 1.98
CA TYR A 334 9.79 1.69 2.88
C TYR A 334 9.19 1.44 4.27
N LYS A 335 7.91 1.74 4.48
CA LYS A 335 7.25 1.39 5.74
C LYS A 335 7.17 -0.14 5.83
N GLY A 336 8.02 -0.71 6.68
CA GLY A 336 7.96 -2.13 6.99
C GLY A 336 6.67 -2.47 7.74
N HIS A 337 6.38 -3.78 7.86
CA HIS A 337 5.31 -4.25 8.73
C HIS A 337 5.53 -3.74 10.16
N ASP A 338 4.44 -3.45 10.88
CA ASP A 338 4.53 -3.19 12.30
C ASP A 338 5.18 -4.41 12.98
N ARG A 339 6.34 -4.21 13.60
CA ARG A 339 7.06 -5.27 14.31
C ARG A 339 6.72 -5.20 15.79
N THR A 340 6.42 -6.35 16.39
CA THR A 340 6.40 -6.51 17.83
C THR A 340 7.54 -7.45 18.17
N ASN A 341 8.55 -6.95 18.88
CA ASN A 341 9.64 -7.78 19.37
C ASN A 341 9.18 -8.45 20.67
N LEU A 342 9.11 -9.78 20.68
CA LEU A 342 8.88 -10.59 21.87
C LEU A 342 10.22 -11.21 22.28
N CYS A 343 10.89 -10.60 23.27
CA CYS A 343 12.13 -11.17 23.80
C CYS A 343 11.79 -12.10 24.96
N VAL A 344 11.99 -13.41 24.79
CA VAL A 344 12.03 -14.36 25.90
C VAL A 344 13.46 -14.36 26.41
N VAL A 345 13.71 -13.59 27.48
CA VAL A 345 15.06 -13.41 28.03
C VAL A 345 15.49 -14.71 28.73
N ASN A 346 16.43 -15.44 28.12
CA ASN A 346 17.33 -16.31 28.86
C ASN A 346 18.61 -15.52 29.15
N ASN A 347 19.00 -15.46 30.42
CA ASN A 347 20.18 -14.74 30.91
C ASN A 347 21.49 -15.35 30.36
N LYS A 348 21.83 -15.07 29.10
CA LYS A 348 23.19 -15.23 28.58
C LYS A 348 23.59 -13.97 27.82
N SER A 349 24.61 -13.32 28.38
CA SER A 349 25.33 -12.19 27.83
C SER A 349 26.29 -12.68 26.75
N ASP A 350 25.88 -12.57 25.49
CA ASP A 350 26.77 -12.32 24.35
C ASP A 350 25.92 -11.69 23.25
N SER A 351 26.37 -10.54 22.74
CA SER A 351 25.64 -9.77 21.72
C SER A 351 25.83 -10.39 20.33
N GLU A 352 25.28 -11.58 20.12
CA GLU A 352 25.18 -12.17 18.79
C GLU A 352 24.17 -11.39 17.95
N ILE A 353 24.63 -10.89 16.79
CA ILE A 353 23.79 -10.30 15.75
C ILE A 353 23.02 -11.44 15.07
N ASP A 354 21.76 -11.61 15.48
CA ASP A 354 20.81 -12.52 14.85
C ASP A 354 19.62 -11.71 14.31
N GLU A 355 19.53 -11.60 12.98
CA GLU A 355 18.45 -10.89 12.29
C GLU A 355 17.12 -11.65 12.26
N ILE A 356 17.09 -12.89 12.76
CA ILE A 356 15.90 -13.73 12.84
C ILE A 356 15.18 -13.58 14.20
N LYS A 357 15.77 -12.84 15.17
CA LYS A 357 15.20 -12.60 16.52
C LYS A 357 13.86 -11.87 16.52
#